data_AF-A0A2V7KK09-F1
#
_entry.id   AF-A0A2V7KK09-F1
#
_cell.length_a   1.000
_cell.length_b   1.000
_cell.length_c   1.000
_cell.angle_alpha   90.00
_cell.angle_beta   90.00
_cell.angle_gamma   90.00
#
_symmetry.space_group_name_H-M   'P 1'
#
loop_
_entity.id
_entity.type
_entity.pdbx_description
1 polymer ?
#
loop_
_entity_poly.entity_id
_entity_poly.type
_entity_poly.pdbx_seq_one_letter_code
_entity_poly.pdbx_strand_id
1 'polypeptide(L)'
;RPATPYGVQQLLLRTGVETKGAHAVVVGRSNIVGRPMAALLLQDGPGGNATVTVCHSRTRGIDQHTRLADILIVAIGKPEFVTGDMVKPGAVVIDVGVNRVDDPSRKQGYRLVGDVKFQEAKQVASAITPVPGGVGPMTITMLLSNTVQAARQWAHP
;
A
#
# COMPACT_ATOMS: atom_id res chain seq x y z
N ARG A 1 -12.44 4.52 -9.80
CA ARG A 1 -11.68 4.75 -8.53
C ARG A 1 -10.20 4.95 -8.87
N PRO A 2 -9.37 5.69 -8.11
CA PRO A 2 -7.93 5.80 -8.41
C PRO A 2 -7.26 4.42 -8.45
N ALA A 3 -6.46 4.16 -9.50
CA ALA A 3 -6.05 2.80 -9.85
C ALA A 3 -5.16 2.13 -8.79
N THR A 4 -4.16 2.83 -8.26
CA THR A 4 -3.25 2.26 -7.24
C THR A 4 -3.95 1.97 -5.92
N PRO A 5 -4.69 2.92 -5.28
CA PRO A 5 -5.49 2.61 -4.09
C PRO A 5 -6.50 1.49 -4.29
N TYR A 6 -7.16 1.47 -5.45
CA TYR A 6 -8.11 0.40 -5.75
C TYR A 6 -7.39 -0.95 -5.88
N GLY A 7 -6.17 -0.96 -6.43
CA GLY A 7 -5.34 -2.16 -6.54
C GLY A 7 -4.95 -2.69 -5.17
N VAL A 8 -4.58 -1.82 -4.25
CA VAL A 8 -4.31 -2.18 -2.85
C VAL A 8 -5.55 -2.76 -2.17
N GLN A 9 -6.71 -2.11 -2.30
CA GLN A 9 -7.97 -2.64 -1.75
C GLN A 9 -8.30 -4.03 -2.32
N GLN A 10 -8.08 -4.25 -3.62
CA GLN A 10 -8.28 -5.55 -4.25
C GLN A 10 -7.27 -6.61 -3.79
N LEU A 11 -6.02 -6.24 -3.52
CA LEU A 11 -5.06 -7.17 -2.91
C LEU A 11 -5.58 -7.65 -1.56
N LEU A 12 -5.92 -6.73 -0.66
CA LEU A 12 -6.44 -7.05 0.68
C LEU A 12 -7.64 -8.02 0.60
N LEU A 13 -8.63 -7.67 -0.24
CA LEU A 13 -9.84 -8.48 -0.44
C LEU A 13 -9.52 -9.88 -0.98
N ARG A 14 -8.69 -9.98 -2.02
CA ARG A 14 -8.42 -11.24 -2.71
C ARG A 14 -7.51 -12.17 -1.92
N THR A 15 -6.73 -11.63 -0.99
CA THR A 15 -5.91 -12.41 -0.07
C THR A 15 -6.61 -12.72 1.25
N GLY A 16 -7.89 -12.37 1.41
CA GLY A 16 -8.67 -12.65 2.62
C GLY A 16 -8.25 -11.83 3.84
N VAL A 17 -7.63 -10.67 3.64
CA VAL A 17 -7.28 -9.77 4.75
C VAL A 17 -8.53 -9.03 5.19
N GLU A 18 -8.95 -9.27 6.44
CA GLU A 18 -10.09 -8.60 7.04
C GLU A 18 -9.76 -7.12 7.27
N THR A 19 -10.60 -6.25 6.72
CA THR A 19 -10.43 -4.78 6.83
C THR A 19 -11.40 -4.19 7.85
N LYS A 20 -12.52 -4.86 8.11
CA LYS A 20 -13.54 -4.41 9.04
C LYS A 20 -12.99 -4.41 10.47
N GLY A 21 -12.99 -3.23 11.08
CA GLY A 21 -12.49 -3.03 12.46
C GLY A 21 -10.97 -3.02 12.60
N ALA A 22 -10.21 -3.29 11.53
CA ALA A 22 -8.76 -3.24 11.55
C ALA A 22 -8.26 -1.80 11.71
N HIS A 23 -7.14 -1.60 12.43
CA HIS A 23 -6.43 -0.31 12.44
C HIS A 23 -5.49 -0.24 11.25
N ALA A 24 -5.89 0.52 10.23
CA ALA A 24 -5.07 0.77 9.05
C ALA A 24 -4.27 2.08 9.19
N VAL A 25 -2.97 2.02 8.93
CA VAL A 25 -2.09 3.18 8.92
C VAL A 25 -1.56 3.41 7.51
N VAL A 26 -1.87 4.59 6.95
CA VAL A 26 -1.38 5.02 5.64
C VAL A 26 -0.26 6.03 5.83
N VAL A 27 0.97 5.65 5.47
CA VAL A 27 2.14 6.53 5.49
C VAL A 27 2.27 7.17 4.11
N GLY A 28 1.89 8.44 4.02
CA GLY A 28 1.81 9.19 2.78
C GLY A 28 0.43 9.80 2.56
N ARG A 29 0.36 11.03 2.03
CA ARG A 29 -0.88 11.79 1.83
C ARG A 29 -1.00 12.45 0.47
N SER A 30 -0.39 11.84 -0.54
CA SER A 30 -0.49 12.30 -1.93
C SER A 30 -1.93 12.20 -2.45
N ASN A 31 -2.25 13.00 -3.46
CA ASN A 31 -3.56 12.94 -4.13
C ASN A 31 -3.75 11.66 -4.95
N ILE A 32 -2.66 10.99 -5.34
CA ILE A 32 -2.68 9.80 -6.20
C ILE A 32 -2.75 8.48 -5.43
N VAL A 33 -2.26 8.45 -4.19
CA VAL A 33 -2.27 7.22 -3.36
C VAL A 33 -2.83 7.49 -1.97
N GLY A 34 -2.14 8.26 -1.13
CA GLY A 34 -2.41 8.30 0.30
C GLY A 34 -3.83 8.73 0.68
N ARG A 35 -4.29 9.88 0.18
CA ARG A 35 -5.64 10.39 0.46
C ARG A 35 -6.75 9.47 -0.08
N PRO A 36 -6.73 9.05 -1.36
CA PRO A 36 -7.75 8.12 -1.84
C PRO A 36 -7.68 6.74 -1.18
N MET A 37 -6.51 6.26 -0.75
CA MET A 37 -6.39 5.02 0.00
C MET A 37 -7.09 5.11 1.36
N ALA A 38 -6.86 6.19 2.09
CA ALA A 38 -7.56 6.43 3.35
C ALA A 38 -9.08 6.49 3.16
N ALA A 39 -9.55 7.15 2.10
CA ALA A 39 -10.97 7.20 1.78
C ALA A 39 -11.56 5.82 1.46
N LEU A 40 -10.87 4.97 0.69
CA LEU A 40 -11.35 3.62 0.38
C LEU A 40 -11.43 2.72 1.62
N LEU A 41 -10.49 2.85 2.56
CA LEU A 41 -10.48 2.08 3.80
C LEU A 41 -11.56 2.52 4.79
N LEU A 42 -11.96 3.80 4.75
CA LEU A 42 -13.03 4.36 5.57
C LEU A 42 -14.44 4.04 5.04
N GLN A 43 -14.56 3.71 3.75
CA GLN A 43 -15.87 3.43 3.13
C GLN A 43 -16.55 2.23 3.79
N ASP A 44 -17.89 2.26 3.85
CA ASP A 44 -18.64 1.07 4.19
C ASP A 44 -18.60 0.05 3.03
N GLY A 45 -18.55 -1.23 3.38
CA GLY A 45 -18.53 -2.36 2.46
C GLY A 45 -17.20 -3.14 2.42
N PRO A 46 -17.09 -4.09 1.48
CA PRO A 46 -15.92 -4.96 1.36
C PRO A 46 -14.63 -4.18 1.07
N GLY A 47 -13.58 -4.44 1.85
CA GLY A 47 -12.28 -3.77 1.70
C GLY A 47 -12.25 -2.36 2.30
N GLY A 48 -13.26 -2.02 3.10
CA GLY A 48 -13.39 -0.79 3.88
C GLY A 48 -13.67 -1.09 5.35
N ASN A 49 -14.40 -0.21 6.03
CA ASN A 49 -14.75 -0.33 7.46
C ASN A 49 -13.54 -0.40 8.42
N ALA A 50 -12.38 0.13 8.01
CA ALA A 50 -11.20 0.21 8.87
C ALA A 50 -11.20 1.49 9.71
N THR A 51 -10.54 1.45 10.86
CA THR A 51 -10.10 2.66 11.56
C THR A 51 -8.82 3.15 10.90
N VAL A 52 -8.81 4.38 10.36
CA VAL A 52 -7.68 4.85 9.53
C VAL A 52 -6.89 5.97 10.21
N THR A 53 -5.56 5.82 10.28
CA THR A 53 -4.62 6.90 10.62
C THR A 53 -3.77 7.25 9.40
N VAL A 54 -3.65 8.53 9.08
CA VAL A 54 -2.82 9.01 7.97
C VAL A 54 -1.59 9.73 8.49
N CYS A 55 -0.41 9.16 8.25
CA CYS A 55 0.89 9.73 8.59
C CYS A 55 1.49 10.47 7.39
N HIS A 56 2.34 11.46 7.65
CA HIS A 56 3.06 12.21 6.62
C HIS A 56 4.34 12.84 7.18
N SER A 57 5.07 13.58 6.35
CA SER A 57 6.37 14.20 6.69
C SER A 57 6.39 15.16 7.89
N ARG A 58 5.24 15.46 8.51
CA ARG A 58 5.12 16.32 9.70
C ARG A 58 4.51 15.56 10.90
N THR A 59 4.20 14.28 10.74
CA THR A 59 3.77 13.41 11.83
C THR A 59 4.97 13.20 12.76
N ARG A 60 4.78 13.49 14.04
CA ARG A 60 5.79 13.22 15.08
C ARG A 60 5.69 11.74 15.45
N GLY A 61 6.83 11.07 15.61
CA GLY A 61 6.85 9.64 15.99
C GLY A 61 6.06 8.76 15.03
N ILE A 62 6.36 8.80 13.72
CA ILE A 62 5.68 7.95 12.72
C ILE A 62 5.71 6.47 13.15
N ASP A 63 6.83 6.02 13.70
CA ASP A 63 7.03 4.67 14.22
C ASP A 63 6.01 4.27 15.30
N GLN A 64 5.58 5.22 16.13
CA GLN A 64 4.55 4.97 17.15
C GLN A 64 3.20 4.63 16.52
N HIS A 65 2.88 5.24 15.38
CA HIS A 65 1.66 4.94 14.65
C HIS A 65 1.79 3.63 13.87
N THR A 66 2.91 3.41 13.17
CA THR A 66 3.07 2.21 12.33
C THR A 66 3.13 0.92 13.16
N ARG A 67 3.63 0.97 14.40
CA ARG A 67 3.61 -0.17 15.35
C ARG A 67 2.22 -0.54 15.88
N LEU A 68 1.21 0.30 15.66
CA LEU A 68 -0.18 -0.01 16.02
C LEU A 68 -0.97 -0.62 14.86
N ALA A 69 -0.45 -0.50 13.63
CA ALA A 69 -1.16 -0.87 12.41
C ALA A 69 -1.36 -2.38 12.28
N ASP A 70 -2.62 -2.81 12.17
CA ASP A 70 -2.95 -4.16 11.65
C ASP A 70 -2.66 -4.23 10.15
N ILE A 71 -2.91 -3.12 9.44
CA ILE A 71 -2.65 -2.95 8.01
C ILE A 71 -1.79 -1.70 7.82
N LEU A 72 -0.56 -1.86 7.36
CA LEU A 72 0.38 -0.78 7.10
C LEU A 72 0.54 -0.55 5.60
N ILE A 73 0.16 0.62 5.10
CA ILE A 73 0.29 0.99 3.69
C ILE A 73 1.29 2.13 3.56
N VAL A 74 2.38 1.92 2.81
CA VAL A 74 3.49 2.88 2.70
C VAL A 74 3.61 3.38 1.26
N ALA A 75 3.51 4.70 1.07
CA ALA A 75 3.51 5.37 -0.24
C ALA A 75 4.14 6.77 -0.15
N ILE A 76 5.43 6.82 0.15
CA ILE A 76 6.20 8.06 0.37
C ILE A 76 7.33 8.27 -0.63
N GLY A 77 7.71 7.26 -1.43
CA GLY A 77 8.79 7.38 -2.41
C GLY A 77 10.15 7.65 -1.75
N LYS A 78 10.42 6.94 -0.65
CA LYS A 78 11.70 6.98 0.06
C LYS A 78 12.18 5.54 0.25
N PRO A 79 13.31 5.15 -0.39
CA PRO A 79 13.77 3.77 -0.36
C PRO A 79 13.97 3.30 1.07
N GLU A 80 13.41 2.14 1.40
CA GLU A 80 13.75 1.40 2.62
C GLU A 80 13.59 2.24 3.92
N PHE A 81 12.63 3.18 3.94
CA PHE A 81 12.38 4.09 5.06
C PHE A 81 11.73 3.39 6.26
N VAL A 82 10.73 2.52 6.03
CA VAL A 82 10.09 1.76 7.10
C VAL A 82 10.91 0.49 7.38
N THR A 83 11.44 0.39 8.59
CA THR A 83 12.25 -0.74 9.08
C THR A 83 11.40 -1.83 9.73
N GLY A 84 11.98 -3.00 9.99
CA GLY A 84 11.24 -4.10 10.61
C GLY A 84 10.68 -3.78 12.00
N ASP A 85 11.40 -3.00 12.81
CA ASP A 85 10.96 -2.60 14.15
C ASP A 85 9.80 -1.59 14.15
N MET A 86 9.52 -0.96 13.01
CA MET A 86 8.37 -0.07 12.82
C MET A 86 7.09 -0.83 12.50
N VAL A 87 7.16 -2.15 12.27
CA VAL A 87 6.03 -3.01 11.88
C VAL A 87 5.48 -3.72 13.11
N LYS A 88 4.15 -3.70 13.28
CA LYS A 88 3.48 -4.50 14.31
C LYS A 88 3.64 -6.00 13.99
N PRO A 89 4.01 -6.86 14.95
CA PRO A 89 4.01 -8.30 14.75
C PRO A 89 2.67 -8.80 14.22
N GLY A 90 2.70 -9.56 13.12
CA GLY A 90 1.50 -10.10 12.47
C GLY A 90 0.76 -9.11 11.55
N ALA A 91 1.25 -7.88 11.37
CA ALA A 91 0.61 -6.92 10.45
C ALA A 91 0.68 -7.35 8.99
N VAL A 92 -0.27 -6.85 8.20
CA VAL A 92 -0.21 -6.89 6.73
C VAL A 92 0.45 -5.62 6.23
N VAL A 93 1.52 -5.75 5.45
CA VAL A 93 2.30 -4.62 4.92
C VAL A 93 2.12 -4.51 3.40
N ILE A 94 1.60 -3.36 2.96
CA ILE A 94 1.50 -3.00 1.54
C ILE A 94 2.51 -1.90 1.24
N ASP A 95 3.54 -2.27 0.50
CA ASP A 95 4.57 -1.36 -0.02
C ASP A 95 4.20 -0.90 -1.43
N VAL A 96 3.80 0.35 -1.54
CA VAL A 96 3.44 1.01 -2.81
C VAL A 96 4.66 1.66 -3.46
N GLY A 97 5.73 1.86 -2.68
CA GLY A 97 6.94 2.54 -3.13
C GLY A 97 7.63 1.82 -4.28
N VAL A 98 8.17 2.59 -5.23
CA VAL A 98 9.05 2.08 -6.28
C VAL A 98 10.20 3.06 -6.42
N ASN A 99 11.34 2.69 -5.84
CA ASN A 99 12.53 3.52 -5.79
C ASN A 99 13.66 2.83 -6.56
N ARG A 100 14.44 3.61 -7.31
CA ARG A 100 15.67 3.13 -7.94
C ARG A 100 16.83 3.36 -6.99
N VAL A 101 17.63 2.33 -6.76
CA VAL A 101 18.86 2.39 -5.97
C VAL A 101 19.99 1.86 -6.84
N ASP A 102 21.09 2.60 -6.90
CA ASP A 102 22.25 2.21 -7.69
C ASP A 102 22.76 0.83 -7.26
N ASP A 103 23.03 -0.01 -8.25
CA ASP A 103 23.48 -1.38 -8.08
C ASP A 103 24.32 -1.78 -9.31
N PRO A 104 25.65 -1.59 -9.24
CA PRO A 104 26.56 -1.92 -10.33
C PRO A 104 26.56 -3.41 -10.70
N SER A 105 26.07 -4.29 -9.82
CA SER A 105 25.98 -5.73 -10.10
C SER A 105 24.83 -6.07 -11.07
N ARG A 106 23.89 -5.15 -11.27
CA ARG A 106 22.74 -5.32 -12.19
C ARG A 106 23.06 -4.78 -13.57
N LYS A 107 22.58 -5.46 -14.61
CA LYS A 107 22.69 -5.03 -16.01
C LYS A 107 22.21 -3.58 -16.26
N GLN A 108 21.23 -3.13 -15.49
CA GLN A 108 20.63 -1.79 -15.64
C GLN A 108 21.34 -0.72 -14.80
N GLY A 109 22.34 -1.09 -13.98
CA GLY A 109 23.04 -0.19 -13.06
C GLY A 109 22.26 0.17 -11.79
N TYR A 110 21.03 -0.34 -11.64
CA TYR A 110 20.18 -0.12 -10.46
C TYR A 110 19.31 -1.33 -10.15
N ARG A 111 18.85 -1.41 -8.89
CA ARG A 111 17.77 -2.29 -8.43
C ARG A 111 16.55 -1.47 -8.04
N LEU A 112 15.38 -2.11 -8.11
CA LEU A 112 14.13 -1.54 -7.60
C LEU A 112 13.90 -2.01 -6.17
N VAL A 113 13.55 -1.07 -5.30
CA VAL A 113 13.19 -1.30 -3.90
C VAL A 113 11.94 -0.53 -3.54
N GLY A 114 11.24 -1.00 -2.51
CA GLY A 114 10.07 -0.30 -2.00
C GLY A 114 10.42 0.77 -0.97
N ASP A 115 9.38 1.30 -0.33
CA ASP A 115 9.53 2.22 0.81
C ASP A 115 9.78 1.49 2.13
N VAL A 116 9.64 0.16 2.14
CA VAL A 116 9.84 -0.72 3.29
C VAL A 116 11.08 -1.57 3.10
N LYS A 117 11.86 -1.76 4.18
CA LYS A 117 12.93 -2.76 4.23
C LYS A 117 12.37 -4.17 4.21
N PHE A 118 12.16 -4.69 3.00
CA PHE A 118 11.45 -5.95 2.78
C PHE A 118 11.99 -7.13 3.61
N GLN A 119 13.32 -7.30 3.70
CA GLN A 119 13.91 -8.44 4.42
C GLN A 119 13.66 -8.38 5.94
N GLU A 120 13.67 -7.18 6.53
CA GLU A 120 13.38 -6.99 7.95
C GLU A 120 11.88 -7.17 8.21
N ALA A 121 11.04 -6.49 7.42
CA ALA A 121 9.59 -6.51 7.61
C ALA A 121 8.98 -7.90 7.36
N LYS A 122 9.53 -8.69 6.44
CA LYS A 122 9.09 -10.08 6.17
C LYS A 122 9.21 -11.00 7.39
N GLN A 123 10.12 -10.72 8.33
CA GLN A 123 10.29 -11.52 9.54
C GLN A 123 9.24 -11.20 10.62
N VAL A 124 8.54 -10.07 10.49
CA VAL A 124 7.62 -9.54 11.50
C VAL A 124 6.17 -9.54 11.02
N ALA A 125 5.95 -9.18 9.76
CA ALA A 125 4.65 -9.11 9.11
C ALA A 125 4.07 -10.51 8.86
N SER A 126 2.74 -10.65 8.91
CA SER A 126 2.05 -11.86 8.46
C SER A 126 2.04 -11.97 6.93
N ALA A 127 2.00 -10.82 6.24
CA ALA A 127 2.10 -10.72 4.79
C ALA A 127 2.77 -9.40 4.39
N ILE A 128 3.54 -9.41 3.31
CA ILE A 128 4.17 -8.22 2.75
C ILE A 128 4.22 -8.28 1.22
N THR A 129 3.90 -7.17 0.55
CA THR A 129 4.03 -7.08 -0.90
C THR A 129 5.48 -6.92 -1.33
N PRO A 130 5.98 -7.68 -2.32
CA PRO A 130 7.33 -7.48 -2.84
C PRO A 130 7.40 -6.23 -3.73
N VAL A 131 8.59 -5.63 -3.80
CA VAL A 131 8.92 -4.60 -4.79
C VAL A 131 10.19 -5.04 -5.54
N PRO A 132 10.13 -5.23 -6.86
CA PRO A 132 8.96 -5.15 -7.75
C PRO A 132 8.01 -6.36 -7.59
N GLY A 133 6.83 -6.30 -8.22
CA GLY A 133 5.90 -7.43 -8.35
C GLY A 133 4.67 -7.41 -7.44
N GLY A 134 4.58 -6.47 -6.50
CA GLY A 134 3.42 -6.28 -5.63
C GLY A 134 2.36 -5.35 -6.22
N VAL A 135 2.37 -4.08 -5.78
CA VAL A 135 1.31 -3.10 -6.12
C VAL A 135 1.37 -2.61 -7.57
N GLY A 136 2.56 -2.60 -8.18
CA GLY A 136 2.77 -2.12 -9.55
C GLY A 136 1.83 -2.76 -10.59
N PRO A 137 1.83 -4.11 -10.75
CA PRO A 137 0.92 -4.80 -11.65
C PRO A 137 -0.56 -4.48 -11.42
N MET A 138 -0.97 -4.36 -10.15
CA MET A 138 -2.36 -4.06 -9.79
C MET A 138 -2.82 -2.68 -10.28
N THR A 139 -1.90 -1.71 -10.38
CA THR A 139 -2.23 -0.37 -10.90
C THR A 139 -2.71 -0.45 -12.35
N ILE A 140 -2.04 -1.25 -13.19
CA ILE A 140 -2.43 -1.45 -14.59
C ILE A 140 -3.75 -2.22 -14.66
N THR A 141 -3.89 -3.30 -13.89
CA THR A 141 -5.12 -4.09 -13.87
C THR A 141 -6.32 -3.23 -13.47
N MET A 142 -6.17 -2.36 -12.47
CA MET A 142 -7.27 -1.51 -12.01
C MET A 142 -7.58 -0.37 -12.97
N LEU A 143 -6.60 0.14 -13.71
CA LEU A 143 -6.87 1.06 -14.83
C LEU A 143 -7.81 0.37 -15.85
N LEU A 144 -7.46 -0.83 -16.31
CA LEU A 144 -8.28 -1.58 -17.27
C LEU A 144 -9.66 -1.91 -16.69
N SER A 145 -9.74 -2.30 -15.42
CA SER A 145 -11.01 -2.56 -14.74
C SER A 145 -11.91 -1.31 -14.71
N ASN A 146 -11.35 -0.14 -14.42
CA ASN A 146 -12.10 1.12 -14.44
C ASN A 146 -12.58 1.45 -15.86
N THR A 147 -11.75 1.23 -16.88
CA THR A 147 -12.12 1.46 -18.29
C THR A 147 -13.31 0.59 -18.71
N VAL A 148 -13.27 -0.71 -18.39
CA VAL A 148 -14.39 -1.63 -18.68
C VAL A 148 -15.65 -1.23 -17.92
N GLN A 149 -15.53 -0.82 -16.65
CA GLN A 149 -16.67 -0.34 -15.87
C GLN A 149 -17.30 0.90 -16.50
N ALA A 150 -16.49 1.89 -16.89
CA ALA A 150 -16.97 3.11 -17.53
C ALA A 150 -17.67 2.82 -18.86
N ALA A 151 -17.11 1.93 -19.69
CA ALA A 151 -17.73 1.53 -20.95
C ALA A 151 -19.10 0.86 -20.73
N ARG A 152 -19.25 0.01 -19.71
CA ARG A 152 -20.53 -0.62 -19.35
C ARG A 152 -21.57 0.40 -18.90
N GLN A 153 -21.17 1.35 -18.06
CA GLN A 153 -22.05 2.43 -17.58
C GLN A 153 -22.49 3.34 -18.73
N TRP A 154 -21.59 3.61 -19.68
CA TRP A 154 -21.92 4.39 -20.86
C TRP A 154 -22.91 3.66 -21.79
N ALA A 155 -22.72 2.36 -21.99
CA ALA A 155 -23.56 1.55 -22.87
C ALA A 155 -24.97 1.28 -22.30
N HIS A 156 -25.12 1.34 -20.97
CA HIS A 156 -26.39 1.12 -20.26
C HIS A 156 -26.61 2.23 -19.21
N PRO A 157 -27.00 3.43 -19.65
CA PRO A 157 -27.19 4.59 -18.76
C PRO A 157 -28.40 4.45 -17.83
#